data_AF-A0A560DBP8-F1
#
_entry.id   AF-A0A560DBP8-F1
#
_cell.length_a   1.000
_cell.length_b   1.000
_cell.length_c   1.000
_cell.angle_alpha   90.00
_cell.angle_beta   90.00
_cell.angle_gamma   90.00
#
_symmetry.space_group_name_H-M   'P 1'
#
loop_
_entity.id
_entity.type
_entity.pdbx_description
1 polymer ?
#
loop_
_entity_poly.entity_id
_entity_poly.type
_entity_poly.pdbx_seq_one_letter_code
_entity_poly.pdbx_strand_id
1 'polypeptide(L)' 'MGKVVYLYRSLAYRNAAADMLRKARKLPRGAERSAARRYAKALRDLARTEAWLEGRVACEPRSLQQMTTAASG' A
#
# COMPACT_ATOMS: atom_id res chain seq x y z
N MET A 1 7.23 -11.21 -18.33
CA MET A 1 7.13 -9.85 -17.74
C MET A 1 5.97 -9.81 -16.75
N GLY A 2 6.24 -10.09 -15.47
CA GLY A 2 5.22 -10.12 -14.41
C GLY A 2 4.88 -8.71 -13.95
N LYS A 3 3.59 -8.40 -13.87
CA LYS A 3 2.99 -7.10 -13.60
C LYS A 3 3.61 -6.39 -12.37
N VAL A 4 4.25 -5.24 -12.59
CA VAL A 4 4.83 -4.34 -11.56
C VAL A 4 3.73 -3.50 -10.86
N VAL A 5 2.53 -4.06 -10.69
CA VAL A 5 1.37 -3.33 -10.14
C VAL A 5 1.42 -3.27 -8.61
N TYR A 6 2.24 -4.13 -7.99
CA TYR A 6 2.25 -4.37 -6.56
C TYR A 6 2.86 -3.19 -5.79
N LEU A 7 4.09 -2.76 -6.09
CA LEU A 7 4.72 -1.61 -5.40
C LEU A 7 4.05 -0.25 -5.66
N TYR A 8 3.26 -0.11 -6.74
CA TYR A 8 2.66 1.16 -7.12
C TYR A 8 1.65 1.65 -6.08
N ARG A 9 0.85 0.72 -5.51
CA ARG A 9 -0.25 1.07 -4.61
C ARG A 9 0.26 1.49 -3.25
N SER A 10 1.18 0.75 -2.64
CA SER A 10 1.87 1.18 -1.41
C SER A 10 2.65 2.48 -1.60
N LEU A 11 3.29 2.70 -2.75
CA LEU A 11 3.99 3.96 -3.07
C LEU A 11 3.03 5.15 -3.17
N ALA A 12 1.88 4.99 -3.82
CA ALA A 12 0.87 6.04 -3.94
C ALA A 12 0.40 6.55 -2.57
N TYR A 13 0.15 5.63 -1.62
CA TYR A 13 -0.24 6.00 -0.26
C TYR A 13 0.89 6.69 0.52
N ARG A 14 2.15 6.30 0.33
CA ARG A 14 3.31 7.01 0.91
C ARG A 14 3.42 8.44 0.38
N ASN A 15 3.25 8.63 -0.91
CA ASN A 15 3.30 9.95 -1.55
C ASN A 15 2.14 10.83 -1.06
N ALA A 16 0.91 10.30 -1.02
CA ALA A 16 -0.25 11.01 -0.48
C ALA A 16 -0.06 11.40 1.00
N ALA A 17 0.53 10.52 1.81
CA ALA A 17 0.85 10.84 3.20
C ALA A 17 1.88 11.98 3.31
N ALA A 18 2.92 11.96 2.47
CA ALA A 18 3.93 13.01 2.43
C ALA A 18 3.32 14.37 2.05
N ASP A 19 2.42 14.39 1.06
CA ASP A 19 1.67 15.59 0.65
C ASP A 19 0.76 16.10 1.75
N MET A 20 0.05 15.21 2.44
CA MET A 20 -0.80 15.58 3.57
C MET A 20 0.04 16.20 4.70
N LEU A 21 1.24 15.67 4.98
CA LEU A 21 2.17 16.25 5.96
C LEU A 21 2.75 17.59 5.50
N ARG A 22 2.99 17.79 4.20
CA ARG A 22 3.39 19.09 3.63
C ARG A 22 2.28 20.12 3.82
N LYS A 23 1.03 19.77 3.51
CA LYS A 23 -0.15 20.61 3.73
C LYS A 23 -0.32 20.94 5.22
N ALA A 24 -0.22 19.94 6.10
CA ALA A 24 -0.32 20.12 7.55
C ALA A 24 0.78 21.00 8.15
N ARG A 25 1.93 21.16 7.49
CA ARG A 25 2.99 22.08 7.93
C ARG A 25 2.66 23.54 7.68
N LYS A 26 1.85 23.83 6.66
CA LYS A 26 1.40 25.19 6.32
C LYS A 26 0.26 25.67 7.23
N LEU A 27 -0.44 24.76 7.90
CA LEU A 27 -1.53 25.09 8.82
C LEU A 27 -1.01 25.58 10.18
N PRO A 28 -1.70 26.54 10.82
CA PRO A 28 -1.40 26.94 12.19
C PRO A 28 -1.59 25.76 13.17
N ARG A 29 -1.03 25.88 14.37
CA ARG A 29 -1.25 24.88 15.42
C ARG A 29 -2.74 24.87 15.79
N GLY A 30 -3.38 23.70 15.75
CA GLY A 30 -4.81 23.57 16.01
C GLY A 30 -5.36 22.21 15.62
N ALA A 31 -6.67 22.05 15.79
CA ALA A 31 -7.39 20.80 15.54
C ALA A 31 -7.25 20.33 14.08
N GLU A 32 -7.27 21.24 13.12
CA GLU A 32 -7.12 20.93 11.69
C GLU A 32 -5.75 20.33 11.35
N ARG A 33 -4.68 20.92 11.89
CA ARG A 33 -3.31 20.39 11.74
C ARG A 33 -3.19 19.00 12.35
N SER A 34 -3.80 18.79 13.52
CA SER A 34 -3.84 17.48 14.19
C SER A 34 -4.65 16.47 13.40
N ALA A 35 -5.77 16.87 12.78
CA ALA A 35 -6.56 16.01 11.90
C ALA A 35 -5.76 15.61 10.65
N ALA A 36 -5.13 16.58 9.97
CA ALA A 36 -4.29 16.30 8.79
C ALA A 36 -3.12 15.35 9.11
N ARG A 37 -2.51 15.49 10.30
CA ARG A 37 -1.49 14.54 10.77
C ARG A 37 -2.04 13.15 11.04
N ARG A 38 -3.24 13.04 11.63
CA ARG A 38 -3.92 11.74 11.83
C ARG A 38 -4.24 11.07 10.50
N TYR A 39 -4.76 11.81 9.53
CA TYR A 39 -4.97 11.30 8.16
C TYR A 39 -3.67 10.81 7.51
N ALA A 40 -2.59 11.59 7.61
CA ALA A 40 -1.30 11.18 7.09
C ALA A 40 -0.76 9.90 7.76
N LYS A 41 -1.00 9.71 9.06
CA LYS A 41 -0.63 8.49 9.78
C LYS A 41 -1.42 7.28 9.26
N ALA A 42 -2.74 7.41 9.10
CA ALA A 42 -3.59 6.36 8.54
C ALA A 42 -3.13 5.94 7.13
N LEU A 43 -2.74 6.89 6.28
CA LEU A 43 -2.19 6.59 4.95
C LEU A 43 -0.86 5.82 5.01
N ARG A 44 0.00 6.10 6.01
CA ARG A 44 1.26 5.34 6.21
C ARG A 44 0.99 3.94 6.70
N ASP A 45 0.01 3.76 7.57
CA ASP A 45 -0.39 2.44 8.06
C ASP A 45 -0.99 1.61 6.91
N LEU A 46 -1.85 2.21 6.08
CA LEU A 46 -2.39 1.59 4.86
C LEU A 46 -1.28 1.22 3.87
N ALA A 47 -0.29 2.09 3.68
CA ALA A 47 0.86 1.78 2.83
C ALA A 47 1.70 0.61 3.36
N ARG A 48 1.76 0.45 4.69
CA ARG A 48 2.47 -0.67 5.34
C ARG A 48 1.69 -1.97 5.19
N THR A 49 0.37 -1.94 5.35
CA THR A 49 -0.47 -3.13 5.14
C THR A 49 -0.40 -3.59 3.70
N GLU A 50 -0.49 -2.67 2.72
CA GLU A 50 -0.37 -2.99 1.30
C GLU A 50 1.02 -3.57 0.99
N ALA A 51 2.10 -2.93 1.45
CA ALA A 51 3.46 -3.46 1.27
C ALA A 51 3.68 -4.84 1.94
N TRP A 52 3.04 -5.10 3.09
CA TRP A 52 3.11 -6.40 3.75
C TRP A 52 2.34 -7.48 2.98
N LEU A 53 1.15 -7.15 2.46
CA LEU A 53 0.39 -8.04 1.58
C LEU A 53 1.15 -8.32 0.28
N GLU A 54 1.73 -7.29 -0.32
CA GLU A 54 2.58 -7.39 -1.51
C GLU A 54 3.79 -8.31 -1.25
N GLY A 55 4.45 -8.16 -0.10
CA GLY A 55 5.57 -9.02 0.30
C GLY A 55 5.17 -10.48 0.50
N ARG A 56 4.01 -10.75 1.10
CA ARG A 56 3.50 -12.12 1.23
C ARG A 56 3.12 -12.74 -0.11
N VAL A 57 2.45 -11.99 -0.99
CA VAL A 57 2.07 -12.48 -2.34
C VAL A 57 3.30 -12.76 -3.19
N ALA A 58 4.40 -12.03 -3.00
CA ALA A 58 5.68 -12.29 -3.66
C ALA A 58 6.44 -13.49 -3.08
N CYS A 59 6.28 -13.77 -1.78
CA CYS A 59 6.91 -14.89 -1.08
C CYS A 59 6.11 -16.20 -1.14
N GLU A 60 4.82 -16.16 -1.49
CA GLU A 60 4.06 -17.36 -1.84
C GLU A 60 4.69 -17.97 -3.10
N PRO A 61 5.32 -19.16 -3.01
CA PRO A 61 5.71 -19.87 -4.22
C PRO A 61 4.41 -20.16 -4.96
N ARG A 62 4.31 -19.73 -6.21
CA ARG A 62 3.25 -20.09 -7.16
C ARG A 62 3.08 -21.62 -7.16
N SER A 63 2.28 -22.16 -6.25
CA SER A 63 2.19 -23.61 -5.99
C SER A 63 0.77 -24.14 -6.14
N LEU A 64 -0.14 -23.37 -6.77
CA LEU A 64 -1.54 -23.78 -6.89
C LEU A 64 -2.22 -23.39 -8.22
N GLN A 65 -1.52 -23.47 -9.37
CA GLN A 65 -2.21 -23.31 -10.68
C GLN A 65 -1.74 -24.23 -11.82
N GLN A 66 -1.01 -25.32 -11.56
CA GLN A 66 -0.66 -26.31 -12.62
C GLN A 66 -0.95 -27.77 -12.25
N MET A 67 -1.97 -28.04 -11.42
CA MET A 67 -2.40 -29.43 -11.15
C MET A 67 -3.88 -29.71 -11.43
N THR A 68 -4.55 -28.89 -12.23
CA THR A 68 -5.94 -29.16 -12.67
C THR A 68 -6.12 -29.03 -14.17
N THR A 69 -5.19 -29.58 -14.97
CA THR A 69 -5.45 -29.83 -16.40
C THR A 69 -4.64 -31.02 -16.94
N ALA A 70 -4.90 -32.22 -16.42
CA ALA A 70 -4.57 -33.49 -17.11
C ALA A 70 -5.30 -34.68 -16.45
N ALA A 71 -6.62 -34.65 -16.45
CA ALA A 71 -7.44 -35.84 -16.22
C ALA A 71 -8.75 -35.67 -16.99
N SER A 72 -8.69 -35.82 -18.31
CA SER A 72 -9.81 -36.13 -19.23
C SER A 72 -9.25 -36.21 -20.65
N GLY A 73 -9.16 -37.42 -21.20
CA GLY A 73 -8.73 -37.71 -22.57
C GLY A 73 -8.04 -39.06 -22.66
#